data_AF-Q04SN1-F1
#
_entry.id   AF-Q04SN1-F1
#
_cell.length_a   1.000
_cell.length_b   1.000
_cell.length_c   1.000
_cell.angle_alpha   90.00
_cell.angle_beta   90.00
_cell.angle_gamma   90.00
#
_symmetry.space_group_name_H-M   'P 1'
#
loop_
_entity.id
_entity.type
_entity.pdbx_description
1 polymer ?
#
loop_
_entity_poly.entity_id
_entity_poly.type
_entity_poly.pdbx_seq_one_letter_code
_entity_poly.pdbx_strand_id
1 'polypeptide(L)'
;MNINKNLILSVLFLSFVSCENFNKQKENEITRNNFEDLFLLGSTLKMNTLIRVDNQRDVPVTAAIYDNSACDPNTTPKYPGLPVVYDFGTVPPRSQSSVKILPLPSYPTNPNDWTGGRLVELFARINLTYCERNSFLVSTSSDQIGYIWQVIRDSPTAFHNNFEIRRAVFIPPNME
;
A
#
# COMPACT_ATOMS: atom_id res chain seq x y z
N MET A 1 48.27 -3.25 9.75
CA MET A 1 47.32 -4.37 9.59
C MET A 1 46.89 -4.86 10.97
N ASN A 2 45.87 -4.23 11.59
CA ASN A 2 45.39 -4.62 12.93
C ASN A 2 43.92 -4.23 13.21
N ILE A 3 43.16 -3.79 12.21
CA ILE A 3 41.76 -3.35 12.39
C ILE A 3 40.80 -4.56 12.37
N ASN A 4 41.12 -5.62 11.61
CA ASN A 4 40.25 -6.79 11.47
C ASN A 4 40.21 -7.70 12.73
N LYS A 5 41.21 -7.63 13.62
CA LYS A 5 41.22 -8.44 14.86
C LYS A 5 40.26 -7.90 15.93
N ASN A 6 40.11 -6.58 16.04
CA ASN A 6 39.24 -5.96 17.05
C ASN A 6 37.75 -6.04 16.69
N LEU A 7 37.44 -6.15 15.38
CA LEU A 7 36.07 -6.25 14.89
C LEU A 7 35.46 -7.64 15.17
N ILE A 8 36.27 -8.70 15.05
CA ILE A 8 35.86 -10.07 15.38
C ILE A 8 35.59 -10.22 16.89
N LEU A 9 36.41 -9.59 17.74
CA LEU A 9 36.21 -9.63 19.20
C LEU A 9 34.93 -8.89 19.63
N SER A 10 34.59 -7.77 18.96
CA SER A 10 33.40 -6.98 19.27
C SER A 10 32.10 -7.69 18.85
N VAL A 11 32.12 -8.43 17.73
CA VAL A 11 30.97 -9.24 17.27
C VAL A 11 30.74 -10.44 18.20
N LEU A 12 31.82 -11.08 18.68
CA LEU A 12 31.71 -12.18 19.65
C LEU A 12 31.18 -11.69 21.02
N PHE A 13 31.60 -10.53 21.50
CA PHE A 13 31.09 -9.98 22.77
C PHE A 13 29.59 -9.67 22.72
N LEU A 14 29.07 -9.15 21.60
CA LEU A 14 27.63 -8.91 21.44
C LEU A 14 26.79 -10.19 21.42
N SER A 15 27.37 -11.32 21.00
CA SER A 15 26.66 -12.62 21.03
C SER A 15 26.55 -13.26 22.42
N PHE A 16 27.37 -12.84 23.40
CA PHE A 16 27.36 -13.41 24.75
C PHE A 16 26.59 -12.57 25.79
N VAL A 17 26.23 -11.31 25.49
CA VAL A 17 25.44 -10.46 26.42
C VAL A 17 23.93 -10.68 26.29
N SER A 18 23.45 -11.50 25.37
CA SER A 18 22.04 -11.96 25.33
C SER A 18 21.83 -13.34 25.97
N CYS A 19 22.56 -13.64 27.04
CA CYS A 19 22.34 -14.85 27.82
C CYS A 19 22.29 -14.53 29.32
N GLU A 20 21.28 -13.76 29.73
CA GLU A 20 20.86 -13.68 31.13
C GLU A 20 19.37 -14.02 31.25
N ASN A 21 19.14 -15.25 31.71
CA ASN A 21 17.97 -15.79 32.39
C ASN A 21 16.61 -15.08 32.18
N PHE A 22 15.80 -15.63 31.28
CA PHE A 22 14.35 -15.56 31.41
C PHE A 22 13.79 -16.95 31.73
N ASN A 23 13.73 -17.24 33.01
CA ASN A 23 12.97 -18.35 33.57
C ASN A 23 11.48 -17.94 33.51
N LYS A 24 10.81 -18.18 32.38
CA LYS A 24 9.34 -18.09 32.26
C LYS A 24 8.79 -19.29 31.50
N GLN A 25 7.60 -19.68 31.94
CA GLN A 25 6.86 -20.90 31.63
C GLN A 25 6.83 -21.25 30.14
N LYS A 26 6.76 -22.57 29.88
CA LYS A 26 6.40 -23.20 28.61
C LYS A 26 5.26 -22.46 27.92
N GLU A 27 5.62 -21.60 26.99
CA GLU A 27 4.75 -21.11 25.94
C GLU A 27 5.46 -21.49 24.65
N ASN A 28 4.75 -22.21 23.79
CA ASN A 28 5.31 -22.90 22.63
C ASN A 28 6.32 -22.03 21.90
N GLU A 29 7.58 -22.45 22.00
CA GLU A 29 8.68 -21.99 21.17
C GLU A 29 8.14 -21.97 19.74
N ILE A 30 7.99 -20.77 19.17
CA ILE A 30 7.80 -20.62 17.73
C ILE A 30 9.12 -21.12 17.15
N THR A 31 9.16 -22.42 16.89
CA THR A 31 10.32 -23.10 16.33
C THR A 31 10.69 -22.38 15.06
N ARG A 32 11.93 -21.93 15.03
CA ARG A 32 12.65 -21.30 13.92
C ARG A 32 12.86 -22.30 12.76
N ASN A 33 11.82 -23.03 12.38
CA ASN A 33 11.82 -24.10 11.40
C ASN A 33 10.55 -23.96 10.56
N ASN A 34 10.63 -23.11 9.54
CA ASN A 34 9.98 -23.20 8.23
C ASN A 34 9.83 -21.79 7.69
N PHE A 35 10.72 -21.40 6.76
CA PHE A 35 10.55 -20.18 5.98
C PHE A 35 9.18 -20.14 5.28
N GLU A 36 8.61 -21.32 4.99
CA GLU A 36 7.25 -21.49 4.48
C GLU A 36 6.19 -20.94 5.45
N ASP A 37 6.29 -21.23 6.75
CA ASP A 37 5.34 -20.71 7.74
C ASP A 37 5.47 -19.20 7.91
N LEU A 38 6.70 -18.66 7.86
CA LEU A 38 6.94 -17.22 7.88
C LEU A 38 6.41 -16.53 6.61
N PHE A 39 6.53 -17.19 5.45
CA PHE A 39 6.00 -16.73 4.17
C PHE A 39 4.47 -16.79 4.12
N LEU A 40 3.86 -17.84 4.69
CA LEU A 40 2.41 -17.98 4.84
C LEU A 40 1.83 -16.96 5.83
N LEU A 41 2.48 -16.73 6.96
CA LEU A 41 2.16 -15.62 7.85
C LEU A 41 2.31 -14.28 7.12
N GLY A 42 3.39 -14.12 6.36
CA GLY A 42 3.65 -12.90 5.59
C GLY A 42 2.57 -12.58 4.55
N SER A 43 2.07 -13.60 3.87
CA SER A 43 1.03 -13.49 2.83
C SER A 43 -0.39 -13.38 3.39
N THR A 44 -0.61 -13.73 4.65
CA THR A 44 -1.93 -13.60 5.32
C THR A 44 -2.08 -12.31 6.11
N LEU A 45 -0.97 -11.74 6.60
CA LEU A 45 -0.97 -10.45 7.30
C LEU A 45 -1.26 -9.29 6.32
N LYS A 46 -2.53 -8.88 6.29
CA LYS A 46 -3.02 -7.74 5.52
C LYS A 46 -2.46 -6.43 6.12
N MET A 47 -1.97 -5.56 5.25
CA MET A 47 -1.42 -4.25 5.59
C MET A 47 -2.18 -3.16 4.85
N ASN A 48 -2.12 -1.93 5.37
CA ASN A 48 -2.67 -0.78 4.67
C ASN A 48 -1.95 -0.60 3.33
N THR A 49 -2.70 -0.24 2.31
CA THR A 49 -2.22 -0.10 0.95
C THR A 49 -1.81 1.34 0.70
N LEU A 50 -0.59 1.54 0.20
CA LEU A 50 -0.12 2.87 -0.17
C LEU A 50 -0.53 3.22 -1.59
N ILE A 51 -0.80 4.49 -1.85
CA ILE A 51 -1.09 4.98 -3.20
C ILE A 51 -0.56 6.39 -3.39
N ARG A 52 -0.06 6.68 -4.60
CA ARG A 52 0.40 8.01 -4.98
C ARG A 52 -0.06 8.33 -6.40
N VAL A 53 -0.43 9.59 -6.63
CA VAL A 53 -0.76 10.11 -7.96
C VAL A 53 0.52 10.66 -8.59
N ASP A 54 0.81 10.24 -9.82
CA ASP A 54 1.92 10.71 -10.64
C ASP A 54 1.34 11.46 -11.84
N ASN A 55 1.41 12.80 -11.81
CA ASN A 55 0.88 13.64 -12.87
C ASN A 55 1.93 13.85 -13.97
N GLN A 56 1.76 13.15 -15.10
CA GLN A 56 2.64 13.26 -16.24
C GLN A 56 2.16 14.32 -17.25
N ARG A 57 1.10 15.07 -16.95
CA ARG A 57 0.59 16.15 -17.79
C ARG A 57 1.33 17.46 -17.53
N ASP A 58 1.23 18.37 -18.50
CA ASP A 58 1.76 19.74 -18.41
C ASP A 58 0.78 20.71 -17.73
N VAL A 59 -0.33 20.20 -17.19
CA VAL A 59 -1.36 20.95 -16.47
C VAL A 59 -1.61 20.33 -15.10
N PRO A 60 -2.02 21.11 -14.09
CA PRO A 60 -2.39 20.57 -12.79
C PRO A 60 -3.61 19.64 -12.90
N VAL A 61 -3.68 18.66 -12.02
CA VAL A 61 -4.80 17.71 -11.95
C VAL A 61 -5.32 17.58 -10.53
N THR A 62 -6.63 17.46 -10.36
CA THR A 62 -7.26 17.06 -9.10
C THR A 62 -7.57 15.57 -9.17
N ALA A 63 -7.29 14.83 -8.10
CA ALA A 63 -7.50 13.39 -8.07
C ALA A 63 -8.07 12.96 -6.72
N ALA A 64 -9.09 12.10 -6.75
CA ALA A 64 -9.71 11.57 -5.54
C ALA A 64 -10.25 10.15 -5.77
N ILE A 65 -10.27 9.36 -4.69
CA ILE A 65 -10.89 8.04 -4.65
C ILE A 65 -12.07 8.08 -3.70
N TYR A 66 -13.19 7.51 -4.12
CA TYR A 66 -14.46 7.50 -3.40
C TYR A 66 -14.90 6.07 -3.09
N ASP A 67 -15.67 5.89 -2.03
CA ASP A 67 -16.31 4.62 -1.69
C ASP A 67 -17.66 4.40 -2.41
N ASN A 68 -18.14 5.41 -3.14
CA ASN A 68 -19.43 5.44 -3.80
C ASN A 68 -19.33 5.75 -5.30
N SER A 69 -20.28 5.23 -6.07
CA SER A 69 -20.29 5.33 -7.54
C SER A 69 -20.67 6.71 -8.09
N ALA A 70 -21.19 7.60 -7.24
CA ALA A 70 -21.52 8.97 -7.62
C ALA A 70 -20.30 9.91 -7.52
N CYS A 71 -19.20 9.44 -6.89
CA CYS A 71 -18.06 10.29 -6.52
C CYS A 71 -18.50 11.55 -5.77
N ASP A 72 -19.48 11.40 -4.86
CA ASP A 72 -19.98 12.47 -4.01
C ASP A 72 -19.33 12.35 -2.62
N PRO A 73 -18.57 13.37 -2.16
CA PRO A 73 -17.92 13.33 -0.86
C PRO A 73 -18.90 13.49 0.32
N ASN A 74 -20.15 13.90 0.08
CA ASN A 74 -21.13 14.19 1.13
C ASN A 74 -22.06 13.01 1.46
N THR A 75 -21.90 11.87 0.79
CA THR A 75 -22.68 10.68 1.08
C THR A 75 -22.29 10.07 2.42
N THR A 76 -23.20 9.31 3.03
CA THR A 76 -22.84 8.47 4.17
C THR A 76 -21.80 7.42 3.74
N PRO A 77 -20.72 7.20 4.52
CA PRO A 77 -19.75 6.17 4.21
C PRO A 77 -20.44 4.82 3.99
N LYS A 78 -20.10 4.15 2.88
CA LYS A 78 -20.57 2.80 2.58
C LYS A 78 -20.16 1.81 3.68
N TYR A 79 -19.02 2.08 4.33
CA TYR A 79 -18.50 1.30 5.45
C TYR A 79 -18.27 2.21 6.67
N PRO A 80 -18.97 1.98 7.80
CA PRO A 80 -18.82 2.80 8.99
C PRO A 80 -17.37 2.86 9.49
N GLY A 81 -16.92 4.06 9.88
CA GLY A 81 -15.57 4.28 10.40
C GLY A 81 -14.48 4.43 9.31
N LEU A 82 -14.82 4.33 8.03
CA LEU A 82 -13.91 4.58 6.92
C LEU A 82 -14.23 5.89 6.18
N PRO A 83 -13.24 6.57 5.57
CA PRO A 83 -13.48 7.77 4.79
C PRO A 83 -14.33 7.51 3.54
N VAL A 84 -15.23 8.45 3.24
CA VAL A 84 -15.98 8.50 1.96
C VAL A 84 -15.05 8.82 0.80
N VAL A 85 -14.08 9.72 1.04
CA VAL A 85 -13.18 10.25 0.03
C VAL A 85 -11.72 10.25 0.51
N TYR A 86 -10.83 9.85 -0.39
CA TYR A 86 -9.39 9.98 -0.28
C TYR A 86 -8.93 11.02 -1.31
N ASP A 87 -8.95 12.29 -0.91
CA ASP A 87 -8.67 13.43 -1.80
C ASP A 87 -7.17 13.80 -1.82
N PHE A 88 -6.52 13.67 -2.98
CA PHE A 88 -5.11 14.00 -3.18
C PHE A 88 -4.87 15.49 -3.45
N GLY A 89 -5.94 16.30 -3.48
CA GLY A 89 -5.87 17.73 -3.76
C GLY A 89 -5.50 18.01 -5.21
N THR A 90 -4.95 19.19 -5.44
CA THR A 90 -4.42 19.58 -6.76
C THR A 90 -2.95 19.17 -6.86
N VAL A 91 -2.66 18.22 -7.73
CA VAL A 91 -1.30 17.77 -8.08
C VAL A 91 -0.76 18.66 -9.19
N PRO A 92 0.34 19.40 -8.99
CA PRO A 92 0.93 20.27 -10.01
C PRO A 92 1.33 19.53 -11.31
N PRO A 93 1.54 20.24 -12.42
CA PRO A 93 2.11 19.66 -13.64
C PRO A 93 3.42 18.91 -13.36
N ARG A 94 3.63 17.78 -14.05
CA ARG A 94 4.91 17.02 -14.01
C ARG A 94 5.41 16.72 -12.60
N SER A 95 4.50 16.43 -11.68
CA SER A 95 4.81 16.22 -10.26
C SER A 95 4.02 15.07 -9.66
N GLN A 96 4.34 14.72 -8.42
CA GLN A 96 3.73 13.62 -7.69
C GLN A 96 2.97 14.17 -6.48
N SER A 97 1.85 13.53 -6.14
CA SER A 97 1.14 13.84 -4.89
C SER A 97 1.92 13.33 -3.68
N SER A 98 1.47 13.73 -2.49
CA SER A 98 1.80 12.97 -1.27
C SER A 98 1.27 11.53 -1.36
N VAL A 99 1.97 10.62 -0.70
CA VAL A 99 1.52 9.23 -0.55
C VAL A 99 0.33 9.22 0.41
N LYS A 100 -0.75 8.54 0.02
CA LYS A 100 -1.88 8.25 0.88
C LYS A 100 -1.92 6.80 1.30
N ILE A 101 -2.49 6.59 2.47
CA ILE A 101 -2.73 5.28 3.06
C ILE A 101 -4.20 4.94 2.86
N LEU A 102 -4.47 3.87 2.12
CA LEU A 102 -5.79 3.25 1.99
C LEU A 102 -5.91 2.12 3.02
N PRO A 103 -6.84 2.20 3.99
CA PRO A 103 -7.08 1.15 4.98
C PRO A 103 -7.87 -0.03 4.39
N LEU A 104 -7.41 -0.57 3.24
CA LEU A 104 -8.06 -1.67 2.54
C LEU A 104 -8.30 -2.93 3.41
N PRO A 105 -7.44 -3.30 4.38
CA PRO A 105 -7.71 -4.42 5.28
C PRO A 105 -9.00 -4.29 6.12
N SER A 106 -9.47 -3.06 6.36
CA SER A 106 -10.68 -2.78 7.13
C SER A 106 -11.97 -2.92 6.32
N TYR A 107 -11.87 -3.10 5.00
CA TYR A 107 -13.03 -3.34 4.15
C TYR A 107 -13.47 -4.81 4.26
N PRO A 108 -14.78 -5.08 4.22
CA PRO A 108 -15.27 -6.45 4.31
C PRO A 108 -14.80 -7.28 3.13
N THR A 109 -14.39 -8.52 3.41
CA THR A 109 -13.93 -9.46 2.41
C THR A 109 -15.10 -9.97 1.58
N ASN A 110 -14.99 -9.94 0.26
CA ASN A 110 -15.94 -10.62 -0.62
C ASN A 110 -15.46 -12.05 -0.91
N PRO A 111 -16.08 -13.11 -0.35
CA PRO A 111 -15.63 -14.49 -0.55
C PRO A 111 -15.79 -14.97 -2.00
N ASN A 112 -16.64 -14.30 -2.80
CA ASN A 112 -16.87 -14.65 -4.20
C ASN A 112 -15.86 -14.02 -5.16
N ASP A 113 -14.94 -13.20 -4.65
CA ASP A 113 -13.85 -12.64 -5.43
C ASP A 113 -12.76 -13.71 -5.69
N TRP A 114 -12.25 -13.75 -6.92
CA TRP A 114 -11.17 -14.65 -7.37
C TRP A 114 -9.88 -14.53 -6.56
N THR A 115 -9.70 -13.42 -5.83
CA THR A 115 -8.54 -13.23 -4.93
C THR A 115 -8.77 -13.72 -3.49
N GLY A 116 -9.91 -14.36 -3.21
CA GLY A 116 -10.26 -14.82 -1.86
C GLY A 116 -10.62 -13.67 -0.92
N GLY A 117 -11.30 -12.64 -1.45
CA GLY A 117 -11.74 -11.48 -0.67
C GLY A 117 -10.63 -10.47 -0.36
N ARG A 118 -9.61 -10.37 -1.22
CA ARG A 118 -8.58 -9.34 -1.13
C ARG A 118 -8.85 -8.16 -2.06
N LEU A 119 -9.81 -8.19 -2.98
CA LEU A 119 -10.17 -7.01 -3.76
C LEU A 119 -11.18 -6.13 -3.02
N VAL A 120 -10.90 -4.84 -3.05
CA VAL A 120 -11.79 -3.78 -2.59
C VAL A 120 -12.14 -2.92 -3.80
N GLU A 121 -13.43 -2.80 -4.07
CA GLU A 121 -13.94 -1.89 -5.12
C GLU A 121 -14.07 -0.47 -4.57
N LEU A 122 -13.45 0.49 -5.26
CA LEU A 122 -13.55 1.92 -5.02
C LEU A 122 -13.70 2.66 -6.35
N PHE A 123 -13.99 3.95 -6.32
CA PHE A 123 -14.24 4.76 -7.52
C PHE A 123 -13.23 5.88 -7.62
N ALA A 124 -12.48 5.94 -8.72
CA ALA A 124 -11.43 6.91 -8.96
C ALA A 124 -11.94 8.02 -9.89
N ARG A 125 -11.56 9.28 -9.61
CA ARG A 125 -11.94 10.44 -10.42
C ARG A 125 -10.78 11.42 -10.58
N ILE A 126 -10.62 11.96 -11.79
CA ILE A 126 -9.63 13.02 -12.11
C ILE A 126 -10.36 14.25 -12.68
N ASN A 127 -9.96 15.48 -12.30
CA ASN A 127 -10.43 16.73 -12.93
C ASN A 127 -11.94 16.83 -13.14
N LEU A 128 -12.73 16.39 -12.14
CA LEU A 128 -14.19 16.35 -12.20
C LEU A 128 -14.78 15.55 -13.39
N THR A 129 -13.99 14.71 -14.05
CA THR A 129 -14.42 13.81 -15.12
C THR A 129 -15.20 12.60 -14.58
N TYR A 130 -15.36 11.55 -15.38
CA TYR A 130 -16.15 10.37 -15.06
C TYR A 130 -15.65 9.66 -13.79
N CYS A 131 -16.59 9.10 -13.04
CA CYS A 131 -16.34 8.34 -11.81
C CYS A 131 -16.06 6.87 -12.20
N GLU A 132 -14.80 6.47 -12.26
CA GLU A 132 -14.41 5.16 -12.78
C GLU A 132 -14.30 4.12 -11.66
N ARG A 133 -15.01 3.00 -11.83
CA ARG A 133 -14.90 1.86 -10.93
C ARG A 133 -13.52 1.21 -11.07
N ASN A 134 -12.83 1.06 -9.95
CA ASN A 134 -11.50 0.45 -9.86
C ASN A 134 -11.47 -0.59 -8.73
N SER A 135 -10.67 -1.64 -8.91
CA SER A 135 -10.48 -2.70 -7.91
C SER A 135 -9.06 -2.67 -7.38
N PHE A 136 -8.92 -2.52 -6.06
CA PHE A 136 -7.65 -2.47 -5.37
C PHE A 136 -7.44 -3.76 -4.58
N LEU A 137 -6.34 -4.45 -4.84
CA LEU A 137 -5.90 -5.57 -4.03
C LEU A 137 -5.30 -5.08 -2.72
N VAL A 138 -5.78 -5.65 -1.62
CA VAL A 138 -5.23 -5.46 -0.27
C VAL A 138 -3.78 -5.95 -0.24
N SER A 139 -2.91 -5.06 0.23
CA SER A 139 -1.50 -5.33 0.44
C SER A 139 -1.31 -6.35 1.57
N THR A 140 -0.30 -7.20 1.42
CA THR A 140 0.14 -8.12 2.46
C THR A 140 1.56 -7.77 2.87
N SER A 141 1.99 -8.26 4.02
CA SER A 141 3.36 -8.02 4.47
C SER A 141 4.42 -8.65 3.58
N SER A 142 4.07 -9.72 2.84
CA SER A 142 4.94 -10.36 1.84
C SER A 142 5.12 -9.54 0.57
N ASP A 143 4.07 -8.85 0.12
CA ASP A 143 4.07 -8.21 -1.20
C ASP A 143 4.34 -6.70 -1.10
N GLN A 144 4.06 -6.06 0.05
CA GLN A 144 4.17 -4.61 0.32
C GLN A 144 3.72 -3.72 -0.84
N ILE A 145 2.70 -4.19 -1.59
CA ILE A 145 2.27 -3.57 -2.84
C ILE A 145 1.55 -2.27 -2.54
N GLY A 146 2.01 -1.16 -3.09
CA GLY A 146 1.23 0.05 -3.27
C GLY A 146 0.69 0.20 -4.69
N TYR A 147 0.03 1.31 -4.97
CA TYR A 147 -0.41 1.71 -6.30
C TYR A 147 0.21 3.04 -6.75
N ILE A 148 0.71 3.08 -7.98
CA ILE A 148 1.02 4.34 -8.65
C ILE A 148 -0.13 4.63 -9.61
N TRP A 149 -0.82 5.74 -9.37
CA TRP A 149 -1.86 6.24 -10.22
C TRP A 149 -1.27 7.25 -11.20
N GLN A 150 -0.92 6.79 -12.39
CA GLN A 150 -0.30 7.59 -13.44
C GLN A 150 -1.38 8.33 -14.22
N VAL A 151 -1.33 9.67 -14.18
CA VAL A 151 -2.17 10.52 -15.03
C VAL A 151 -1.39 10.80 -16.30
N ILE A 152 -1.70 10.05 -17.34
CA ILE A 152 -0.91 10.02 -18.58
C ILE A 152 -1.27 11.26 -19.41
N ARG A 153 -0.29 11.74 -20.17
CA ARG A 153 -0.51 12.72 -21.25
C ARG A 153 -1.61 12.19 -22.18
N ASP A 154 -2.43 13.09 -22.74
CA ASP A 154 -3.59 12.70 -23.54
C ASP A 154 -3.25 11.55 -24.49
N SER A 155 -4.05 10.47 -24.40
CA SER A 155 -3.75 9.23 -25.09
C SER A 155 -3.58 9.49 -26.59
N PRO A 156 -2.54 8.93 -27.25
CA PRO A 156 -2.39 9.05 -28.70
C PRO A 156 -3.53 8.35 -29.46
N THR A 157 -4.40 7.59 -28.78
CA THR A 157 -5.56 6.91 -29.36
C THR A 157 -6.81 7.07 -28.47
N ALA A 158 -7.98 7.18 -29.09
CA ALA A 158 -9.28 7.42 -28.44
C ALA A 158 -9.77 6.28 -27.51
N PHE A 159 -8.94 5.27 -27.24
CA PHE A 159 -9.32 4.02 -26.57
C PHE A 159 -8.65 3.79 -25.21
N HIS A 160 -7.77 4.70 -24.75
CA HIS A 160 -7.19 4.59 -23.41
C HIS A 160 -7.74 5.68 -22.50
N ASN A 161 -8.13 5.29 -21.28
CA ASN A 161 -8.43 6.24 -20.22
C ASN A 161 -7.23 7.15 -20.02
N ASN A 162 -7.52 8.39 -19.65
CA ASN A 162 -6.52 9.45 -19.46
C ASN A 162 -5.60 9.21 -18.24
N PHE A 163 -5.73 8.06 -17.60
CA PHE A 163 -4.92 7.62 -16.48
C PHE A 163 -4.87 6.09 -16.40
N GLU A 164 -3.89 5.60 -15.65
CA GLU A 164 -3.71 4.19 -15.35
C GLU A 164 -3.30 4.00 -13.89
N ILE A 165 -3.89 3.00 -13.22
CA ILE A 165 -3.52 2.64 -11.84
C ILE A 165 -2.74 1.33 -11.88
N ARG A 166 -1.44 1.40 -11.61
CA ARG A 166 -0.53 0.25 -11.63
C ARG A 166 -0.11 -0.16 -10.24
N ARG A 167 0.01 -1.47 -10.00
CA ARG A 167 0.65 -1.99 -8.79
C ARG A 167 2.14 -1.66 -8.80
N ALA A 168 2.66 -1.26 -7.65
CA ALA A 168 4.08 -0.99 -7.44
C ALA A 168 4.53 -1.67 -6.14
N VAL A 169 5.60 -2.46 -6.21
CA VAL A 169 6.16 -3.21 -5.07
C VAL A 169 6.91 -2.29 -4.09
N PHE A 170 7.21 -1.06 -4.51
CA PHE A 170 7.87 -0.07 -3.67
C PHE A 170 7.38 1.34 -4.03
N ILE A 171 6.56 1.93 -3.18
CA ILE A 171 6.30 3.37 -3.23
C ILE A 171 7.19 3.99 -2.17
N PRO A 172 8.33 4.60 -2.54
CA PRO A 172 9.15 5.27 -1.55
C PRO A 172 8.29 6.36 -0.89
N PRO A 173 8.28 6.44 0.47
CA PRO A 173 7.68 7.58 1.15
C PRO A 173 8.35 8.86 0.61
N ASN A 174 7.59 9.95 0.49
CA ASN A 174 8.14 11.22 0.03
C ASN A 174 9.38 11.56 0.88
N MET A 175 10.55 11.52 0.24
CA MET A 175 11.79 12.04 0.79
C MET A 175 11.84 13.51 0.37
N GLU A 176 11.03 14.34 1.04
CA GLU A 176 11.21 15.79 1.03
C GLU A 176 12.22 16.20 2.12
#